data_AF-A0A379AKG4-F1
#
_entry.id   AF-A0A379AKG4-F1
#
_cell.length_a   1.000
_cell.length_b   1.000
_cell.length_c   1.000
_cell.angle_alpha   90.00
_cell.angle_beta   90.00
_cell.angle_gamma   90.00
#
_symmetry.space_group_name_H-M   'P 1'
#
loop_
_entity.id
_entity.type
_entity.pdbx_description
1 polymer ?
#
loop_
_entity_poly.entity_id
_entity_poly.type
_entity_poly.pdbx_seq_one_letter_code
_entity_poly.pdbx_strand_id
1 'polypeptide(L)'
;MNKIRGLSPLAAVLMLSGSFLLTGCDNNKSEQAAQQPPAVGVVTLKTEPLKISTELPGRTSAYRVAEVRPQVSGIILKRNFVEGSDVKAGQSLYQIDPATYQAPMTAPKVT
;
A
#
# COMPACT_ATOMS: atom_id res chain seq x y z
N MET A 1 109.84 -33.46 0.78
CA MET A 1 109.40 -33.94 2.10
C MET A 1 109.09 -32.74 2.99
N ASN A 2 107.88 -32.72 3.55
CA ASN A 2 107.29 -31.67 4.39
C ASN A 2 108.18 -31.20 5.56
N LYS A 3 107.98 -29.94 5.97
CA LYS A 3 107.37 -29.63 7.28
C LYS A 3 106.87 -28.18 7.34
N ILE A 4 105.66 -28.05 7.89
CA ILE A 4 104.78 -26.89 8.04
C ILE A 4 104.52 -26.79 9.55
N ARG A 5 104.43 -25.56 10.11
CA ARG A 5 103.42 -25.10 11.10
C ARG A 5 103.95 -24.08 12.10
N GLY A 6 103.21 -22.97 12.23
CA GLY A 6 103.27 -22.04 13.34
C GLY A 6 102.47 -20.77 13.04
N LEU A 7 101.13 -20.83 13.08
CA LEU A 7 100.29 -19.63 12.97
C LEU A 7 99.29 -19.60 14.12
N SER A 8 99.29 -18.47 14.83
CA SER A 8 98.70 -18.20 16.15
C SER A 8 97.18 -18.39 16.28
N PRO A 9 96.67 -18.79 17.48
CA PRO A 9 95.25 -19.00 17.77
C PRO A 9 94.43 -17.71 17.96
N LEU A 10 95.04 -16.52 17.89
CA LEU A 10 94.37 -15.24 18.13
C LEU A 10 93.42 -14.82 16.99
N ALA A 11 93.73 -15.21 15.75
CA ALA A 11 92.93 -14.85 14.57
C ALA A 11 91.59 -15.62 14.50
N ALA A 12 91.54 -16.83 15.07
CA ALA A 12 90.34 -17.67 15.04
C ALA A 12 89.23 -17.15 15.98
N VAL A 13 89.60 -16.56 17.12
CA VAL A 13 88.64 -16.03 18.10
C VAL A 13 87.98 -14.74 17.59
N LEU A 14 88.72 -13.89 16.87
CA LEU A 14 88.23 -12.62 16.36
C LEU A 14 87.26 -12.79 15.17
N MET A 15 87.43 -13.86 14.38
CA MET A 15 86.51 -14.23 13.31
C MET A 15 85.20 -14.85 13.83
N LEU A 16 85.22 -15.51 15.01
CA LEU A 16 84.03 -16.17 15.57
C LEU A 16 83.09 -15.19 16.28
N SER A 17 83.60 -14.09 16.85
CA SER A 17 82.78 -13.02 17.45
C SER A 17 82.06 -12.14 16.42
N GLY A 18 82.56 -12.05 15.18
CA GLY A 18 81.92 -11.25 14.12
C GLY A 18 80.62 -11.86 13.58
N SER A 19 80.47 -13.19 13.64
CA SER A 19 79.31 -13.90 13.09
C SER A 19 78.04 -13.77 13.96
N PHE A 20 78.17 -13.42 15.24
CA PHE A 20 77.03 -13.24 16.15
C PHE A 20 76.33 -11.88 15.99
N LEU A 21 76.96 -10.91 15.33
CA LEU A 21 76.37 -9.58 15.10
C LEU A 21 75.46 -9.51 13.86
N LEU A 22 75.37 -10.58 13.05
CA LEU A 22 74.53 -10.62 11.84
C LEU A 22 73.21 -11.41 12.00
N THR A 23 72.90 -11.99 13.17
CA THR A 23 71.61 -12.68 13.42
C THR A 23 70.56 -11.69 13.94
N GLY A 24 70.24 -10.68 13.15
CA GLY A 24 69.23 -9.66 13.47
C GLY A 24 68.39 -9.33 12.24
N CYS A 25 67.81 -10.33 11.59
CA CYS A 25 66.86 -10.15 10.50
C CYS A 25 65.47 -10.59 10.99
N ASP A 26 64.74 -9.66 11.61
CA ASP A 26 63.32 -9.85 11.91
C ASP A 26 62.56 -9.63 10.59
N ASN A 27 62.23 -10.74 9.91
CA ASN A 27 61.31 -10.73 8.78
C ASN A 27 59.89 -10.56 9.30
N ASN A 28 59.56 -9.38 9.81
CA ASN A 28 58.17 -8.98 10.04
C ASN A 28 57.54 -8.61 8.69
N LYS A 29 57.28 -9.64 7.89
CA LYS A 29 56.46 -9.50 6.70
C LYS A 29 55.02 -9.37 7.18
N SER A 30 54.62 -8.14 7.47
CA SER A 30 53.21 -7.79 7.63
C SER A 30 52.52 -8.12 6.31
N GLU A 31 51.95 -9.32 6.22
CA GLU A 31 50.97 -9.66 5.21
C GLU A 31 49.79 -8.70 5.43
N GLN A 32 49.74 -7.63 4.64
CA GLN A 32 48.51 -6.89 4.45
C GLN A 32 47.52 -7.85 3.80
N ALA A 33 46.72 -8.51 4.66
CA ALA A 33 45.52 -9.20 4.24
C ALA A 33 44.72 -8.19 3.42
N ALA A 34 44.55 -8.47 2.13
CA ALA A 34 43.72 -7.66 1.27
C ALA A 34 42.32 -7.63 1.90
N GLN A 35 41.90 -6.47 2.40
CA GLN A 35 40.56 -6.28 2.95
C GLN A 35 39.56 -6.55 1.82
N GLN A 36 38.90 -7.70 1.89
CA GLN A 36 37.80 -7.97 0.97
C GLN A 36 36.68 -6.98 1.28
N PRO A 37 36.18 -6.26 0.26
CA PRO A 37 35.10 -5.30 0.48
C PRO A 37 33.90 -6.02 1.09
N PRO A 38 33.23 -5.41 2.09
CA PRO A 38 32.10 -6.05 2.76
C PRO A 38 30.98 -6.30 1.75
N ALA A 39 30.42 -7.51 1.78
CA ALA A 39 29.30 -7.86 0.92
C ALA A 39 28.07 -7.02 1.28
N VAL A 40 27.44 -6.44 0.26
CA VAL A 40 26.20 -5.64 0.40
C VAL A 40 25.09 -6.24 -0.45
N GLY A 41 23.87 -6.17 0.06
CA GLY A 41 22.68 -6.51 -0.71
C GLY A 41 22.32 -5.34 -1.64
N VAL A 42 22.17 -5.61 -2.93
CA VAL A 42 21.69 -4.63 -3.91
C VAL A 42 20.36 -5.07 -4.51
N VAL A 43 19.49 -4.11 -4.77
CA VAL A 43 18.23 -4.32 -5.50
C VAL A 43 18.22 -3.41 -6.70
N THR A 44 18.09 -3.99 -7.89
CA THR A 44 17.99 -3.24 -9.15
C THR A 44 16.54 -2.83 -9.38
N LEU A 45 16.28 -1.53 -9.34
CA LEU A 45 14.95 -0.97 -9.60
C LEU A 45 14.67 -0.92 -11.10
N LYS A 46 13.40 -1.07 -11.48
CA LYS A 46 12.89 -0.88 -12.83
C LYS A 46 11.68 0.02 -12.79
N THR A 47 11.54 0.87 -13.81
CA THR A 47 10.38 1.74 -13.95
C THR A 47 9.22 0.97 -14.55
N GLU A 48 8.09 0.95 -13.85
CA GLU A 48 6.84 0.38 -14.34
C GLU A 48 5.68 1.36 -14.09
N PRO A 49 4.69 1.42 -14.99
CA PRO A 49 3.52 2.25 -14.78
C PRO A 49 2.67 1.72 -13.62
N LEU A 50 2.42 2.56 -12.62
CA LEU A 50 1.57 2.24 -11.49
C LEU A 50 0.27 3.04 -11.56
N LYS A 51 -0.87 2.34 -11.56
CA LYS A 51 -2.19 2.97 -11.48
C LYS A 51 -2.51 3.29 -10.02
N ILE A 52 -2.68 4.58 -9.72
CA ILE A 52 -3.16 5.03 -8.40
C ILE A 52 -4.68 5.18 -8.48
N SER A 53 -5.41 4.49 -7.61
CA SER A 53 -6.86 4.62 -7.47
C SER A 53 -7.22 4.92 -6.02
N THR A 54 -8.29 5.70 -5.85
CA THR A 54 -8.86 6.04 -4.54
C THR A 54 -10.28 5.51 -4.48
N GLU A 55 -10.58 4.76 -3.43
CA GLU A 55 -11.94 4.32 -3.13
C GLU A 55 -12.65 5.36 -2.27
N LEU A 56 -13.86 5.73 -2.66
CA LEU A 56 -14.67 6.72 -1.95
C LEU A 56 -15.93 6.04 -1.40
N PRO A 57 -16.20 6.14 -0.08
CA PRO A 57 -17.44 5.62 0.47
C PRO A 57 -18.62 6.48 0.03
N GLY A 58 -19.77 5.84 -0.20
CA GLY A 58 -20.98 6.53 -0.61
C GLY A 58 -22.23 5.71 -0.31
N ARG A 59 -23.39 6.38 -0.35
CA ARG A 59 -24.71 5.73 -0.31
C ARG A 59 -25.50 6.15 -1.54
N THR A 60 -26.34 5.27 -2.04
CA THR A 60 -27.27 5.59 -3.11
C THR A 60 -28.51 6.26 -2.56
N SER A 61 -29.13 7.11 -3.36
CA SER A 61 -30.41 7.75 -3.06
C SER A 61 -31.31 7.72 -4.30
N ALA A 62 -32.62 7.74 -4.10
CA ALA A 62 -33.56 7.85 -5.19
C ALA A 62 -33.35 9.17 -5.95
N TYR A 63 -33.45 9.12 -7.28
CA TYR A 63 -33.34 10.33 -8.12
C TYR A 63 -34.52 11.29 -7.87
N ARG A 64 -35.70 10.75 -7.61
CA ARG A 64 -36.90 11.49 -7.19
C ARG A 64 -37.68 10.68 -6.17
N VAL A 65 -38.25 11.38 -5.20
CA VAL A 65 -39.18 10.82 -4.21
C VAL A 65 -40.45 11.65 -4.28
N ALA A 66 -41.59 10.98 -4.40
CA ALA A 66 -42.90 11.61 -4.38
C ALA A 66 -43.76 10.93 -3.32
N GLU A 67 -44.24 11.70 -2.35
CA GLU A 67 -45.13 11.21 -1.31
C GLU A 67 -46.57 11.34 -1.77
N VAL A 68 -47.33 10.25 -1.66
CA VAL A 68 -48.76 10.24 -1.98
C VAL A 68 -49.51 10.73 -0.74
N ARG A 69 -50.07 11.94 -0.80
CA ARG A 69 -50.89 12.51 0.28
C ARG A 69 -52.32 12.73 -0.19
N PRO A 70 -53.34 12.37 0.62
CA PRO A 70 -54.73 12.69 0.29
C PRO A 70 -54.93 14.21 0.33
N GLN A 71 -55.62 14.74 -0.69
CA GLN A 71 -55.99 16.17 -0.75
C GLN A 71 -57.42 16.42 -0.24
N VAL A 72 -58.21 15.37 -0.08
CA VAL A 72 -59.58 15.40 0.41
C VAL A 72 -59.76 14.38 1.52
N SER A 73 -60.73 14.61 2.40
CA SER A 73 -61.08 13.68 3.47
C SER A 73 -62.03 12.61 2.95
N GLY A 74 -62.00 11.41 3.54
CA GLY A 74 -62.94 10.35 3.19
C GLY A 74 -62.39 8.96 3.47
N ILE A 75 -63.23 7.95 3.23
CA ILE A 75 -62.86 6.54 3.43
C ILE A 75 -62.18 6.03 2.15
N ILE A 76 -61.07 5.31 2.29
CA ILE A 76 -60.42 4.63 1.17
C ILE A 76 -61.25 3.38 0.82
N LEU A 77 -61.83 3.36 -0.38
CA LEU A 77 -62.60 2.23 -0.89
C LEU A 77 -61.72 1.17 -1.55
N LYS A 78 -60.71 1.60 -2.33
CA LYS A 78 -59.85 0.69 -3.10
C LYS A 78 -58.42 1.18 -3.19
N ARG A 79 -57.50 0.21 -3.25
CA ARG A 79 -56.10 0.38 -3.66
C ARG A 79 -55.96 -0.17 -5.07
N ASN A 80 -55.58 0.69 -6.01
CA ASN A 80 -55.63 0.43 -7.46
C ASN A 80 -54.24 0.09 -8.04
N PHE A 81 -53.33 -0.43 -7.22
CA PHE A 81 -51.99 -0.86 -7.62
C PHE A 81 -51.51 -2.03 -6.76
N VAL A 82 -50.49 -2.74 -7.25
CA VAL A 82 -49.82 -3.81 -6.52
C VAL A 82 -48.61 -3.23 -5.80
N GLU A 83 -48.42 -3.58 -4.54
CA GLU A 83 -47.27 -3.09 -3.76
C GLU A 83 -45.95 -3.57 -4.37
N GLY A 84 -44.98 -2.66 -4.48
CA GLY A 84 -43.68 -2.94 -5.10
C GLY A 84 -43.66 -2.92 -6.63
N SER A 85 -44.80 -2.69 -7.31
CA SER A 85 -44.82 -2.53 -8.77
C SER A 85 -44.53 -1.09 -9.19
N ASP A 86 -44.04 -0.94 -10.43
CA ASP A 86 -43.95 0.37 -11.08
C ASP A 86 -45.35 0.94 -11.41
N VAL A 87 -45.50 2.25 -11.26
CA VAL A 87 -46.74 2.98 -11.57
C VAL A 87 -46.44 4.13 -12.53
N LYS A 88 -47.42 4.48 -13.37
CA LYS A 88 -47.29 5.59 -14.32
C LYS A 88 -47.79 6.90 -13.70
N ALA A 89 -47.26 8.03 -14.17
CA ALA A 89 -47.79 9.34 -13.79
C ALA A 89 -49.28 9.44 -14.16
N GLY A 90 -50.10 9.94 -13.24
CA GLY A 90 -51.55 10.07 -13.41
C GLY A 90 -52.34 8.77 -13.21
N GLN A 91 -51.69 7.63 -12.95
CA GLN A 91 -52.39 6.39 -12.60
C GLN A 91 -53.14 6.55 -11.27
N SER A 92 -54.41 6.15 -11.23
CA SER A 92 -55.17 6.11 -9.98
C SER A 92 -54.52 5.11 -9.02
N LEU A 93 -54.08 5.60 -7.86
CA LEU A 93 -53.47 4.75 -6.83
C LEU A 93 -54.50 4.35 -5.76
N TYR A 94 -55.41 5.27 -5.41
CA TYR A 94 -56.45 5.05 -4.42
C TYR A 94 -57.78 5.61 -4.91
N GLN A 95 -58.87 4.96 -4.51
CA GLN A 95 -60.22 5.48 -4.65
C GLN A 95 -60.73 5.87 -3.26
N ILE A 96 -60.98 7.17 -3.06
CA ILE A 96 -61.69 7.68 -1.88
C ILE A 96 -63.19 7.66 -2.17
N ASP A 97 -64.01 7.40 -1.18
CA ASP A 97 -65.47 7.41 -1.29
C ASP A 97 -65.96 8.75 -1.87
N PRO A 98 -66.52 8.75 -3.08
CA PRO A 98 -66.86 9.97 -3.74
C PRO A 98 -68.28 10.47 -3.39
N ALA A 99 -69.07 9.74 -2.59
CA ALA A 99 -70.49 10.06 -2.35
C ALA A 99 -70.73 11.51 -1.91
N THR A 100 -69.91 12.03 -0.99
CA THR A 100 -69.99 13.42 -0.51
C THR A 100 -69.57 14.45 -1.56
N TYR A 101 -68.73 14.04 -2.51
CA TYR A 101 -68.21 14.90 -3.59
C TYR A 101 -69.00 14.79 -4.90
N GLN A 102 -69.82 13.74 -5.05
CA GLN A 102 -70.72 13.50 -6.18
C GLN A 102 -72.13 14.02 -5.95
N ALA A 103 -72.48 14.39 -4.71
CA ALA A 103 -73.68 15.17 -4.41
C ALA A 103 -73.77 16.35 -5.39
N PRO A 104 -74.95 16.61 -5.98
CA PRO A 104 -75.06 17.21 -7.28
C PRO A 104 -74.19 18.47 -7.44
N MET A 105 -73.38 18.51 -8.50
CA MET A 105 -72.83 19.74 -9.11
C MET A 105 -73.92 20.81 -9.42
N THR A 106 -75.17 20.54 -9.08
CA THR A 106 -76.36 21.39 -9.14
C THR A 106 -76.57 22.25 -7.88
N ALA A 107 -75.54 22.58 -7.11
CA ALA A 107 -75.60 23.81 -6.31
C ALA A 107 -75.46 24.98 -7.31
N PRO A 108 -76.47 25.86 -7.47
CA PRO A 108 -76.34 27.00 -8.36
C PRO A 108 -75.11 27.80 -7.92
N LYS A 109 -74.21 28.10 -8.87
CA LYS A 109 -73.15 29.08 -8.63
C LYS A 109 -73.86 30.34 -8.14
N VAL A 110 -73.64 30.68 -6.87
CA VAL A 110 -74.08 31.98 -6.33
C VAL A 110 -73.23 33.01 -7.07
N THR A 111 -73.91 33.82 -7.87
CA THR A 111 -73.40 34.91 -8.70
C THR A 111 -72.54 35.87 -7.89
#